data_AF-A0A957NPD9-F1
#
_entry.id   AF-A0A957NPD9-F1
#
_cell.length_a   1.000
_cell.length_b   1.000
_cell.length_c   1.000
_cell.angle_alpha   90.00
_cell.angle_beta   90.00
_cell.angle_gamma   90.00
#
_symmetry.space_group_name_H-M   'P 1'
#
loop_
_entity.id
_entity.type
_entity.pdbx_description
1 polymer ?
#
loop_
_entity_poly.entity_id
_entity_poly.type
_entity_poly.pdbx_seq_one_letter_code
_entity_poly.pdbx_strand_id
1 'polypeptide(L)' 'MSMLFKRKRTHAPNRQNDGLPFKKMEKPSPFAIIQLAKVHKTYASNGIPQVALSQIDLRISSGEFVMVVGKSGSGKSTLM' A
#
# COMPACT_ATOMS: atom_id res chain seq x y z
N MET A 1 14.17 -9.09 5.66
CA MET A 1 13.75 -7.78 6.21
C MET A 1 12.32 -7.53 5.72
N SER A 2 11.31 -7.68 6.57
CA SER A 2 9.90 -7.71 6.17
C SER A 2 9.29 -6.31 6.00
N MET A 3 8.51 -6.10 4.92
CA MET A 3 7.59 -4.97 4.80
C MET A 3 6.34 -5.26 5.63
N LEU A 4 5.87 -4.26 6.39
CA LEU A 4 4.66 -4.38 7.21
C LEU A 4 3.58 -3.46 6.66
N PHE A 5 2.51 -4.05 6.11
CA PHE A 5 1.31 -3.31 5.72
C PHE A 5 0.42 -3.11 6.95
N LYS A 6 0.45 -1.90 7.53
CA LYS A 6 -0.39 -1.57 8.68
C LYS A 6 -1.75 -1.05 8.20
N ARG A 7 -2.76 -1.93 8.15
CA ARG A 7 -4.18 -1.52 7.96
C ARG A 7 -4.70 -0.87 9.25
N LYS A 8 -4.96 0.43 9.25
CA LYS A 8 -5.74 1.08 10.31
C LYS A 8 -7.23 1.00 9.98
N ARG A 9 -8.03 0.34 10.82
CA ARG A 9 -9.47 0.61 10.93
C ARG A 9 -9.67 1.56 12.10
N THR A 10 -9.92 2.83 11.82
CA THR A 10 -10.28 3.81 12.84
C THR A 10 -11.81 3.86 12.97
N HIS A 11 -12.33 3.37 14.10
CA HIS A 11 -13.63 3.84 14.60
C HIS A 11 -13.34 5.15 15.33
N ALA A 12 -13.76 6.28 14.74
CA ALA A 12 -13.63 7.59 15.38
C ALA A 12 -14.86 7.83 16.30
N PRO A 13 -14.66 8.38 17.52
CA PRO A 13 -15.76 8.87 18.34
C PRO A 13 -16.35 10.15 17.71
N ASN A 14 -17.68 10.21 17.71
CA ASN A 14 -18.50 11.26 17.12
C ASN A 14 -18.07 12.66 17.60
N ARG A 15 -17.49 13.47 16.72
CA ARG A 15 -17.39 14.93 16.87
C ARG A 15 -17.92 15.57 15.59
N GLN A 16 -18.95 16.38 15.74
CA GLN A 16 -19.71 17.03 14.68
C GLN A 16 -18.97 18.28 14.16
N ASN A 17 -18.86 18.34 12.83
CA ASN A 17 -18.98 19.51 11.95
C ASN A 17 -17.97 20.68 11.99
N ASP A 18 -16.94 20.58 11.13
CA ASP A 18 -16.15 21.71 10.63
C ASP A 18 -15.79 21.49 9.14
N GLY A 19 -16.72 21.78 8.22
CA GLY A 19 -16.37 22.45 6.96
C GLY A 19 -15.83 21.70 5.73
N LEU A 20 -15.51 20.40 5.76
CA LEU A 20 -15.31 19.60 4.53
C LEU A 20 -15.88 18.20 4.72
N PRO A 21 -16.77 17.69 3.86
CA PRO A 21 -17.24 16.32 3.99
C PRO A 21 -16.06 15.41 3.63
N PHE A 22 -15.40 14.82 4.62
CA PHE A 22 -14.73 13.55 4.39
C PHE A 22 -15.82 12.61 3.88
N LYS A 23 -15.91 12.49 2.55
CA LYS A 23 -16.87 11.65 1.84
C LYS A 23 -16.91 10.34 2.58
N LYS A 24 -18.08 10.02 3.16
CA LYS A 24 -18.34 8.75 3.84
C LYS A 24 -17.75 7.66 2.97
N MET A 25 -16.66 7.01 3.41
CA MET A 25 -15.95 6.03 2.60
C MET A 25 -16.91 4.87 2.38
N GLU A 26 -17.48 4.83 1.19
CA GLU A 26 -18.29 3.71 0.71
C GLU A 26 -17.43 2.46 0.81
N LYS A 27 -17.98 1.34 1.29
CA LYS A 27 -17.21 0.11 1.49
C LYS A 27 -16.49 -0.25 0.18
N PRO A 28 -15.19 -0.57 0.21
CA PRO A 28 -14.44 -0.81 -1.02
C PRO A 28 -15.06 -1.97 -1.81
N SER A 29 -15.09 -1.81 -3.13
CA SER A 29 -15.68 -2.80 -4.03
C SER A 29 -15.04 -4.18 -3.85
N PRO A 30 -15.78 -5.29 -4.00
CA PRO A 30 -15.19 -6.63 -3.93
C PRO A 30 -14.18 -6.88 -5.08
N PHE A 31 -14.25 -6.09 -6.15
CA PHE A 31 -13.32 -6.13 -7.26
C PHE A 31 -12.08 -5.27 -6.97
N ALA A 32 -10.91 -5.88 -7.09
CA ALA A 32 -9.63 -5.19 -7.05
C ALA A 32 -9.42 -4.44 -8.37
N ILE A 33 -9.11 -3.14 -8.27
CA ILE A 33 -8.78 -2.30 -9.42
C ILE A 33 -7.28 -2.31 -9.73
N ILE A 34 -6.45 -2.63 -8.72
CA ILE A 34 -5.02 -2.89 -8.88
C ILE A 34 -4.73 -4.25 -8.25
N GLN A 35 -4.05 -5.12 -9.02
CA GLN A 35 -3.64 -6.43 -8.56
C GLN A 35 -2.19 -6.71 -8.95
N LEU A 36 -1.37 -7.01 -7.95
CA LEU A 36 -0.02 -7.54 -8.09
C LEU A 36 -0.04 -9.00 -7.64
N ALA A 37 0.56 -9.88 -8.43
CA ALA A 37 0.70 -11.29 -8.12
C ALA A 37 2.17 -11.69 -8.24
N LYS A 38 2.77 -12.14 -7.13
CA LYS A 38 4.16 -12.62 -7.04
C LYS A 38 5.19 -11.70 -7.70
N VAL A 39 5.02 -10.38 -7.59
CA VAL A 39 5.92 -9.41 -8.24
C VAL A 39 7.31 -9.49 -7.64
N HIS A 40 8.31 -9.64 -8.50
CA HIS A 40 9.72 -9.70 -8.12
C HIS A 40 10.54 -8.69 -8.94
N LYS A 41 11.49 -8.03 -8.29
CA LYS A 41 12.42 -7.12 -8.94
C LYS A 41 13.76 -7.16 -8.24
N THR A 42 14.80 -7.43 -9.02
CA THR A 42 16.20 -7.31 -8.61
C THR A 42 16.87 -6.28 -9.52
N TYR A 43 17.63 -5.38 -8.92
CA TYR A 43 18.54 -4.49 -9.63
C TYR A 43 19.97 -5.02 -9.50
N ALA A 44 20.81 -4.72 -10.48
CA ALA A 44 22.25 -4.91 -10.37
C ALA A 44 22.88 -3.53 -10.18
N SER A 45 23.68 -3.37 -9.13
CA SER A 45 24.51 -2.18 -8.93
C SER A 45 25.95 -2.65 -8.76
N ASN A 46 26.84 -2.18 -9.64
CA ASN A 46 28.25 -2.62 -9.69
C ASN A 46 28.41 -4.15 -9.74
N GLY A 47 27.52 -4.84 -10.47
CA GLY A 47 27.52 -6.30 -10.57
C GLY A 47 26.96 -7.03 -9.33
N ILE A 48 26.62 -6.32 -8.26
CA ILE A 48 26.03 -6.91 -7.05
C ILE A 48 24.50 -6.89 -7.18
N PRO A 49 23.83 -8.06 -7.12
CA PRO A 49 22.38 -8.12 -7.17
C PRO A 49 21.77 -7.61 -5.85
N GLN A 50 20.79 -6.71 -5.95
CA GLN A 50 19.97 -6.24 -4.85
C GLN A 50 18.49 -6.49 -5.14
N VAL A 51 17.86 -7.30 -4.29
CA VAL A 51 16.43 -7.59 -4.37
C VAL A 51 15.65 -6.39 -3.83
N ALA A 52 14.93 -5.71 -4.72
CA ALA A 52 14.08 -4.58 -4.37
C ALA A 52 12.65 -5.02 -4.04
N LEU A 53 12.11 -6.03 -4.74
CA LEU A 53 10.81 -6.63 -4.45
C LEU A 53 10.94 -8.15 -4.44
N SER A 54 10.47 -8.79 -3.37
CA SER A 54 10.55 -10.24 -3.16
C SER A 54 9.15 -10.84 -3.07
N GLN A 55 8.60 -11.27 -4.21
CA GLN A 55 7.29 -11.93 -4.33
C GLN A 55 6.15 -11.17 -3.64
N ILE A 56 5.87 -9.96 -4.13
CA ILE A 56 4.81 -9.12 -3.57
C ILE A 56 3.45 -9.48 -4.17
N ASP A 57 2.50 -9.81 -3.30
CA ASP A 57 1.08 -9.94 -3.60
C ASP A 57 0.32 -8.74 -3.00
N LEU A 58 -0.41 -8.00 -3.83
CA LEU A 58 -1.16 -6.81 -3.40
C LEU A 58 -2.46 -6.72 -4.18
N ARG A 59 -3.56 -6.41 -3.49
CA ARG A 59 -4.85 -6.09 -4.09
C ARG A 59 -5.35 -4.80 -3.49
N ILE A 60 -5.71 -3.85 -4.35
CA ILE A 60 -6.32 -2.58 -3.97
C ILE A 60 -7.67 -2.49 -4.65
N SER A 61 -8.72 -2.35 -3.85
CA SER A 61 -10.09 -2.20 -4.32
C SER A 61 -10.45 -0.74 -4.57
N SER A 62 -11.50 -0.50 -5.36
CA SER A 62 -12.00 0.86 -5.58
C SER A 62 -12.40 1.51 -4.26
N GLY A 63 -12.00 2.76 -4.07
CA GLY A 63 -12.25 3.53 -2.85
C GLY A 63 -11.31 3.23 -1.68
N GLU A 64 -10.35 2.30 -1.80
CA GLU A 64 -9.33 2.09 -0.78
C GLU A 64 -8.27 3.20 -0.81
N PHE A 65 -8.02 3.80 0.36
CA PHE A 65 -6.89 4.70 0.56
C PHE A 65 -5.73 3.91 1.18
N VAL A 66 -4.63 3.75 0.43
CA VAL A 66 -3.49 2.90 0.82
C VAL A 66 -2.24 3.76 1.03
N MET A 67 -1.50 3.47 2.10
CA MET A 67 -0.21 4.09 2.38
C MET A 67 0.90 3.03 2.38
N VAL A 68 1.93 3.24 1.56
CA VAL A 68 3.11 2.37 1.52
C VAL A 68 4.19 2.93 2.45
N VAL A 69 4.53 2.19 3.51
CA VAL A 69 5.50 2.59 4.54
C VAL A 69 6.62 1.58 4.72
N GLY A 70 7.77 2.05 5.19
CA GLY A 70 8.96 1.22 5.38
C GLY A 70 10.25 2.05 5.42
N LYS A 71 11.33 1.46 5.94
CA LYS A 71 12.66 2.08 6.03
C LYS A 71 13.17 2.53 4.66
N SER A 72 14.13 3.46 4.63
CA SER A 72 14.83 3.80 3.37
C SER A 72 15.42 2.54 2.73
N GLY A 73 15.38 2.45 1.40
CA GLY A 73 15.87 1.28 0.65
C GLY A 73 14.96 0.04 0.67
N SER A 74 13.79 0.06 1.34
CA SER A 74 12.94 -1.13 1.43
C SER A 74 12.22 -1.53 0.13
N GLY A 75 12.34 -0.76 -0.97
CA GLY A 75 11.67 -1.06 -2.25
C GLY A 75 10.36 -0.32 -2.52
N LYS A 76 9.96 0.66 -1.68
CA LYS A 76 8.68 1.40 -1.84
C LYS A 76 8.56 2.12 -3.19
N SER A 77 9.58 2.88 -3.57
CA SER A 77 9.61 3.57 -4.87
C SER A 77 9.79 2.61 -6.05
N THR A 78 10.15 1.35 -5.80
CA THR A 78 10.14 0.30 -6.83
C THR A 78 8.74 -0.32 -6.98
N LEU A 79 7.90 -0.24 -5.94
CA LEU A 79 6.53 -0.72 -5.94
C LEU A 79 5.54 0.26 -6.59
N MET A 80 5.88 1.56 -6.61
CA MET A 80 5.10 2.63 -7.26
C MET A 80 5.59 2.87 -8.69
#